data_AF-A0A0C3NVA0-F1
#
_entry.id   AF-A0A0C3NVA0-F1
#
_cell.length_a   1.000
_cell.length_b   1.000
_cell.length_c   1.000
_cell.angle_alpha   90.00
_cell.angle_beta   90.00
_cell.angle_gamma   90.00
#
_symmetry.space_group_name_H-M   'P 1'
#
loop_
_entity.id
_entity.type
_entity.pdbx_description
1 polymer ?
#
loop_
_entity_poly.entity_id
_entity_poly.type
_entity_poly.pdbx_seq_one_letter_code
_entity_poly.pdbx_strand_id
1 'polypeptide(L)'
;MLPDSLGHMWYCFTPIVGYIANTPEAAMLAAVGGKTSPITMAMYKQFGDPFQHEPRTVSTTLAQLAAVKSKVHPTNIQVFFRKAQHFRLSGVSDPFWRDIPLSCPSTFITPEPLHHLHKEFWDHDMKWCINAVGEAKIDFCFSVLQPTAGFCHFKGGVAKLKQVTGRVHRDVQCYIISVIAGAAPPKIITAIRVLMDFQYRVQAYCIDDDDLCIISSALDKFHTHKQSILDHELMQSIVPSVKHVGVTIQWTANVTEHAHVSEIKTPASASNNNNYDPQICQYLDRTEKCRTFELATSLYESKTHSHGRAEEKSLEVEDGSSDDGDSEISDREEANLVSKTPGPMQPVTNYFAISVHLRTQDPDSIPFPLRSFITDGTAINLSYDPPLQCISVDGAAEKFGLLDL
;
A
#
# COMPACT_ATOMS: atom_id res chain seq x y z
N MET A 1 -26.78 -21.33 -5.05
CA MET A 1 -25.85 -22.48 -5.16
C MET A 1 -25.06 -22.31 -6.44
N LEU A 2 -23.76 -22.60 -6.44
CA LEU A 2 -22.90 -22.56 -7.64
C LEU A 2 -22.38 -23.98 -7.93
N PRO A 3 -22.40 -24.43 -9.19
CA PRO A 3 -21.78 -25.69 -9.58
C PRO A 3 -20.26 -25.57 -9.61
N ASP A 4 -19.54 -26.59 -9.15
CA ASP A 4 -18.09 -26.72 -9.39
C ASP A 4 -17.79 -27.32 -10.77
N SER A 5 -16.50 -27.48 -11.10
CA SER A 5 -16.04 -28.08 -12.38
C SER A 5 -16.42 -29.55 -12.54
N LEU A 6 -16.88 -30.22 -11.47
CA LEU A 6 -17.35 -31.60 -11.46
C LEU A 6 -18.88 -31.70 -11.45
N GLY A 7 -19.59 -30.57 -11.43
CA GLY A 7 -21.05 -30.50 -11.42
C GLY A 7 -21.69 -30.65 -10.03
N HIS A 8 -20.92 -30.63 -8.95
CA HIS A 8 -21.50 -30.60 -7.59
C HIS A 8 -22.03 -29.21 -7.26
N MET A 9 -23.19 -29.18 -6.59
CA MET A 9 -23.83 -27.93 -6.21
C MET A 9 -23.38 -27.49 -4.81
N TRP A 10 -22.74 -26.33 -4.72
CA TRP A 10 -22.27 -25.76 -3.45
C TRP A 10 -23.16 -24.61 -3.00
N TYR A 11 -23.44 -24.54 -1.69
CA TYR A 11 -23.97 -23.33 -1.09
C TYR A 11 -22.85 -22.31 -0.98
N CYS A 12 -22.88 -21.30 -1.85
CA CYS A 12 -21.95 -20.19 -1.78
C CYS A 12 -22.58 -19.05 -0.99
N PHE A 13 -21.84 -18.61 0.01
CA PHE A 13 -22.11 -17.40 0.76
C PHE A 13 -20.99 -16.42 0.43
N THR A 14 -21.33 -15.14 0.34
CA THR A 14 -20.34 -14.07 0.16
C THR A 14 -20.20 -13.34 1.49
N PRO A 15 -19.41 -13.87 2.46
CA PRO A 15 -19.19 -13.18 3.72
C PRO A 15 -18.35 -11.93 3.50
N ILE A 16 -18.57 -10.91 4.34
CA ILE A 16 -17.65 -9.78 4.43
C ILE A 16 -16.48 -10.22 5.32
N VAL A 17 -15.35 -10.56 4.69
CA VAL A 17 -14.15 -11.04 5.41
C VAL A 17 -13.24 -9.91 5.88
N GLY A 18 -13.31 -8.75 5.24
CA GLY A 18 -12.48 -7.59 5.54
C GLY A 18 -13.01 -6.35 4.84
N TYR A 19 -12.83 -5.18 5.44
CA TYR A 19 -13.23 -3.89 4.89
C TYR A 19 -12.18 -2.84 5.26
N ILE A 20 -11.49 -2.33 4.24
CA ILE A 20 -10.50 -1.26 4.35
C ILE A 20 -11.26 0.06 4.49
N ALA A 21 -11.19 0.68 5.67
CA ALA A 21 -11.88 1.92 5.95
C ALA A 21 -11.03 2.81 6.88
N ASN A 22 -11.09 4.12 6.65
CA ASN A 22 -10.59 5.08 7.63
C ASN A 22 -11.55 5.17 8.84
N THR A 23 -11.16 5.86 9.90
CA THR A 23 -11.97 5.91 11.15
C THR A 23 -13.40 6.44 10.94
N PRO A 24 -13.64 7.54 10.20
CA PRO A 24 -15.02 7.99 9.92
C PRO A 24 -15.86 6.97 9.15
N GLU A 25 -15.29 6.34 8.12
CA GLU A 25 -15.98 5.33 7.33
C GLU A 25 -16.25 4.07 8.16
N ALA A 26 -15.28 3.60 8.94
CA ALA A 26 -15.45 2.48 9.87
C ALA A 26 -16.57 2.73 10.89
N ALA A 27 -16.66 3.96 11.42
CA ALA A 27 -17.74 4.36 12.32
C ALA A 27 -19.12 4.31 11.63
N MET A 28 -19.20 4.80 10.40
CA MET A 28 -20.40 4.72 9.57
C MET A 28 -20.83 3.27 9.32
N LEU A 29 -19.88 2.41 8.90
CA LEU A 29 -20.11 1.00 8.61
C LEU A 29 -20.57 0.23 9.86
N ALA A 30 -19.96 0.51 11.01
CA ALA A 30 -20.35 -0.08 12.29
C ALA A 30 -21.65 0.50 12.87
N ALA A 31 -22.28 1.47 12.21
CA ALA A 31 -23.46 2.19 12.67
C ALA A 31 -23.28 2.87 14.04
N VAL A 32 -22.06 3.35 14.32
CA VAL A 32 -21.72 4.04 15.57
C VAL A 32 -21.56 5.54 15.35
N GLY A 33 -21.85 6.30 16.40
CA GLY A 33 -21.76 7.74 16.41
C GLY A 33 -20.84 8.29 17.48
N GLY A 34 -20.45 9.55 17.30
CA GLY A 34 -19.61 10.28 18.25
C GLY A 34 -18.17 9.76 18.30
N LYS A 35 -17.52 9.94 19.45
CA LYS A 35 -16.15 9.49 19.68
C LYS A 35 -16.16 8.10 20.33
N THR A 36 -16.53 7.11 19.53
CA THR A 36 -16.75 5.71 19.95
C THR A 36 -16.01 4.78 19.01
N SER A 37 -15.48 3.67 19.53
CA SER A 37 -14.83 2.67 18.68
C SER A 37 -15.82 2.00 17.73
N PRO A 38 -15.46 1.80 16.45
CA PRO A 38 -16.24 0.97 15.53
C PRO A 38 -16.07 -0.53 15.81
N ILE A 39 -14.99 -0.93 16.48
CA ILE A 39 -14.63 -2.34 16.72
C ILE A 39 -15.06 -2.79 18.12
N THR A 40 -14.96 -1.93 19.13
CA THR A 40 -15.27 -2.27 20.52
C THR A 40 -16.38 -1.39 21.11
N MET A 41 -16.76 -1.70 22.34
CA MET A 41 -17.70 -0.91 23.13
C MET A 41 -17.07 0.35 23.74
N ALA A 42 -15.76 0.58 23.56
CA ALA A 42 -15.04 1.72 24.12
C ALA A 42 -15.56 3.08 23.62
N MET A 43 -15.55 4.06 24.51
CA MET A 43 -15.69 5.48 24.16
C MET A 43 -14.36 6.21 24.35
N TYR A 44 -14.22 7.40 23.77
CA TYR A 44 -12.95 8.16 23.75
C TYR A 44 -12.25 8.37 25.10
N LYS A 45 -13.00 8.37 26.21
CA LYS A 45 -12.43 8.48 27.56
C LYS A 45 -11.68 7.21 28.01
N GLN A 46 -11.97 6.10 27.35
CA GLN A 46 -11.44 4.77 27.61
C GLN A 46 -10.39 4.36 26.59
N PHE A 47 -10.09 5.22 25.60
CA PHE A 47 -9.14 4.87 24.55
C PHE A 47 -7.69 4.76 25.05
N GLY A 48 -7.43 5.30 26.24
CA GLY A 48 -6.17 5.10 26.94
C GLY A 48 -6.19 3.99 27.98
N ASP A 49 -7.13 3.07 27.94
CA ASP A 49 -7.10 1.90 28.81
C ASP A 49 -6.06 0.89 28.29
N PRO A 50 -5.29 0.22 29.16
CA PRO A 50 -4.21 -0.69 28.75
C PRO A 50 -4.71 -2.08 28.33
N PHE A 51 -5.98 -2.18 27.93
CA PHE A 51 -6.63 -3.43 27.56
C PHE A 51 -7.69 -3.17 26.49
N GLN A 52 -7.99 -4.21 25.70
CA GLN A 52 -9.08 -4.16 24.74
C GLN A 52 -10.44 -4.20 25.46
N HIS A 53 -11.33 -3.26 25.12
CA HIS A 53 -12.72 -3.31 25.59
C HIS A 53 -13.51 -4.38 24.87
N GLU A 54 -14.66 -4.77 25.45
CA GLU A 54 -15.56 -5.75 24.86
C GLU A 54 -15.84 -5.49 23.37
N PRO A 55 -15.71 -6.49 22.49
CA PRO A 55 -16.01 -6.35 21.07
C PRO A 55 -17.44 -5.89 20.82
N ARG A 56 -17.63 -5.03 19.81
CA ARG A 56 -18.94 -4.60 19.35
C ARG A 56 -19.54 -5.63 18.40
N THR A 57 -20.22 -6.61 18.99
CA THR A 57 -20.79 -7.71 18.21
C THR A 57 -22.06 -7.31 17.45
N VAL A 58 -22.39 -8.08 16.41
CA VAL A 58 -23.69 -8.05 15.71
C VAL A 58 -24.84 -8.14 16.72
N SER A 59 -24.79 -9.14 17.60
CA SER A 59 -25.85 -9.39 18.59
C SER A 59 -26.07 -8.19 19.51
N THR A 60 -25.00 -7.58 20.01
CA THR A 60 -25.07 -6.41 20.88
C THR A 60 -25.70 -5.23 20.16
N THR A 61 -25.24 -4.94 18.95
CA THR A 61 -25.72 -3.78 18.17
C THR A 61 -27.19 -3.96 17.76
N LEU A 62 -27.58 -5.16 17.30
CA LEU A 62 -28.97 -5.44 16.92
C LEU A 62 -29.91 -5.44 18.13
N ALA A 63 -29.48 -5.94 19.30
CA ALA A 63 -30.26 -5.87 20.52
C ALA A 63 -30.51 -4.42 20.96
N GLN A 64 -29.50 -3.56 20.87
CA GLN A 64 -29.63 -2.12 21.16
C GLN A 64 -30.58 -1.44 20.16
N LEU A 65 -30.47 -1.74 18.87
CA LEU A 65 -31.39 -1.22 17.86
C LEU A 65 -32.83 -1.69 18.08
N ALA A 66 -33.04 -2.96 18.43
CA ALA A 66 -34.36 -3.48 18.78
C ALA A 66 -34.96 -2.76 20.01
N ALA A 67 -34.13 -2.51 21.04
CA ALA A 67 -34.56 -1.74 22.21
C ALA A 67 -34.97 -0.30 21.85
N VAL A 68 -34.28 0.35 20.90
CA VAL A 68 -34.65 1.68 20.40
C VAL A 68 -35.94 1.61 19.57
N LYS A 69 -36.03 0.67 18.62
CA LYS A 69 -37.19 0.46 17.73
C LYS A 69 -38.47 0.15 18.50
N SER A 70 -38.38 -0.55 19.64
CA SER A 70 -39.52 -0.82 20.52
C SER A 70 -40.15 0.44 21.13
N LYS A 71 -39.39 1.54 21.22
CA LYS A 71 -39.82 2.80 21.83
C LYS A 71 -40.16 3.88 20.81
N VAL A 72 -39.49 3.88 19.66
CA VAL A 72 -39.59 4.93 18.64
C VAL A 72 -39.48 4.31 17.26
N HIS A 73 -40.43 4.61 16.39
CA HIS A 73 -40.37 4.17 15.00
C HIS A 73 -39.24 4.89 14.24
N PRO A 74 -38.42 4.19 13.41
CA PRO A 74 -37.29 4.78 12.69
C PRO A 74 -37.62 5.98 11.79
N THR A 75 -38.85 6.07 11.30
CA THR A 75 -39.31 7.21 10.47
C THR A 75 -39.35 8.53 11.24
N ASN A 76 -39.42 8.49 12.57
CA ASN A 76 -39.23 9.68 13.40
C ASN A 76 -37.73 9.90 13.64
N ILE A 77 -37.02 10.31 12.58
CA ILE A 77 -35.55 10.35 12.49
C ILE A 77 -34.93 11.08 13.69
N GLN A 78 -35.43 12.29 14.02
CA GLN A 78 -34.85 13.09 15.10
C GLN A 78 -34.99 12.46 16.49
N VAL A 79 -36.13 11.82 16.77
CA VAL A 79 -36.36 11.17 18.06
C VAL A 79 -35.63 9.83 18.11
N PHE A 80 -35.62 9.08 17.01
CA PHE A 80 -34.89 7.82 16.87
C PHE A 80 -33.39 8.03 17.07
N PHE A 81 -32.80 9.00 16.38
CA PHE A 81 -31.40 9.38 16.52
C PHE A 81 -31.04 9.71 17.98
N ARG A 82 -31.81 10.58 18.64
CA ARG A 82 -31.58 10.93 20.06
C ARG A 82 -31.65 9.71 20.98
N LYS A 83 -32.55 8.76 20.73
CA LYS A 83 -32.62 7.52 21.50
C LYS A 83 -31.45 6.57 21.21
N ALA A 84 -31.05 6.46 19.94
CA ALA A 84 -29.91 5.65 19.51
C ALA A 84 -28.58 6.16 20.09
N GLN A 85 -28.43 7.47 20.27
CA GLN A 85 -27.25 8.08 20.89
C GLN A 85 -27.01 7.61 22.33
N HIS A 86 -28.03 7.20 23.09
CA HIS A 86 -27.83 6.62 24.42
C HIS A 86 -27.03 5.30 24.38
N PHE A 87 -27.05 4.60 23.23
CA PHE A 87 -26.24 3.42 22.97
C PHE A 87 -24.99 3.72 22.12
N ARG A 88 -24.70 5.02 21.87
CA ARG A 88 -23.62 5.49 20.99
C ARG A 88 -23.76 5.06 19.53
N LEU A 89 -25.00 4.80 19.08
CA LEU A 89 -25.30 4.44 17.69
C LEU A 89 -25.54 5.70 16.85
N SER A 90 -25.26 5.62 15.55
CA SER A 90 -25.39 6.73 14.59
C SER A 90 -26.84 7.04 14.17
N GLY A 91 -27.81 6.24 14.61
CA GLY A 91 -29.22 6.34 14.20
C GLY A 91 -29.57 5.58 12.93
N VAL A 92 -28.63 4.83 12.35
CA VAL A 92 -28.93 3.83 11.31
C VAL A 92 -29.79 2.74 11.94
N SER A 93 -31.04 2.61 11.50
CA SER A 93 -31.98 1.63 12.07
C SER A 93 -31.68 0.20 11.64
N ASP A 94 -31.14 0.06 10.44
CA ASP A 94 -31.03 -1.21 9.71
C ASP A 94 -29.65 -1.28 9.03
N PRO A 95 -28.58 -1.62 9.78
CA PRO A 95 -27.24 -1.76 9.22
C PRO A 95 -27.20 -2.77 8.07
N PHE A 96 -26.37 -2.53 7.07
CA PHE A 96 -26.33 -3.34 5.85
C PHE A 96 -25.85 -4.78 6.10
N TRP A 97 -24.98 -4.98 7.08
CA TRP A 97 -24.40 -6.28 7.44
C TRP A 97 -25.33 -7.15 8.29
N ARG A 98 -26.49 -6.64 8.75
CA ARG A 98 -27.36 -7.37 9.70
C ARG A 98 -27.86 -8.72 9.15
N ASP A 99 -28.08 -8.79 7.85
CA ASP A 99 -28.66 -9.95 7.15
C ASP A 99 -27.56 -10.80 6.47
N ILE A 100 -26.29 -10.41 6.60
CA ILE A 100 -25.15 -11.11 5.99
C ILE A 100 -24.54 -12.04 7.04
N PRO A 101 -24.59 -13.37 6.83
CA PRO A 101 -24.01 -14.33 7.76
C PRO A 101 -22.53 -14.03 8.04
N LEU A 102 -22.12 -14.22 9.30
CA LEU A 102 -20.74 -14.06 9.76
C LEU A 102 -20.15 -12.64 9.60
N SER A 103 -20.94 -11.64 9.22
CA SER A 103 -20.47 -10.28 8.99
C SER A 103 -20.60 -9.42 10.24
N CYS A 104 -19.55 -9.44 11.07
CA CYS A 104 -19.47 -8.64 12.29
C CYS A 104 -18.51 -7.45 12.13
N PRO A 105 -18.95 -6.19 12.34
CA PRO A 105 -18.06 -5.03 12.22
C PRO A 105 -16.79 -5.13 13.07
N SER A 106 -16.89 -5.69 14.29
CA SER A 106 -15.72 -5.92 15.16
C SER A 106 -14.71 -6.93 14.61
N THR A 107 -15.04 -7.63 13.53
CA THR A 107 -14.20 -8.65 12.91
C THR A 107 -13.76 -8.23 11.51
N PHE A 108 -14.68 -7.73 10.68
CA PHE A 108 -14.35 -7.38 9.30
C PHE A 108 -13.76 -5.98 9.15
N ILE A 109 -13.91 -5.06 10.11
CA ILE A 109 -13.24 -3.76 10.02
C ILE A 109 -11.76 -3.99 10.31
N THR A 110 -10.93 -3.74 9.30
CA THR A 110 -9.51 -4.09 9.36
C THR A 110 -8.69 -2.93 9.94
N PRO A 111 -7.59 -3.23 10.66
CA PRO A 111 -6.67 -2.21 11.16
C PRO A 111 -5.86 -1.61 10.00
N GLU A 112 -6.38 -0.56 9.38
CA GLU A 112 -5.79 0.10 8.21
C GLU A 112 -4.50 0.89 8.57
N PRO A 113 -3.29 0.48 8.13
CA PRO A 113 -2.02 1.07 8.57
C PRO A 113 -1.79 2.55 8.18
N LEU A 114 -2.30 3.02 7.05
CA LEU A 114 -2.03 4.35 6.53
C LEU A 114 -2.59 5.43 7.45
N HIS A 115 -3.85 5.31 7.84
CA HIS A 115 -4.55 6.25 8.69
C HIS A 115 -4.26 5.99 10.16
N HIS A 116 -4.21 4.73 10.58
CA HIS A 116 -4.15 4.37 11.99
C HIS A 116 -2.73 4.22 12.54
N LEU A 117 -1.69 4.20 11.69
CA LEU A 117 -0.30 4.19 12.14
C LEU A 117 0.44 5.42 11.60
N HIS A 118 0.52 5.57 10.27
CA HIS A 118 1.34 6.64 9.67
C HIS A 118 0.76 8.04 9.84
N LYS A 119 -0.55 8.21 9.64
CA LYS A 119 -1.19 9.51 9.86
C LYS A 119 -1.30 9.80 11.35
N GLU A 120 -1.60 8.79 12.17
CA GLU A 120 -1.65 8.90 13.61
C GLU A 120 -0.33 9.41 14.21
N PHE A 121 0.81 8.85 13.76
CA PHE A 121 2.14 9.34 14.15
C PHE A 121 2.29 10.85 13.94
N TRP A 122 1.89 11.36 12.78
CA TRP A 122 2.01 12.80 12.50
C TRP A 122 1.05 13.63 13.34
N ASP A 123 -0.18 13.14 13.51
CA ASP A 123 -1.22 13.83 14.25
C ASP A 123 -0.98 13.83 15.76
N HIS A 124 -0.17 12.91 16.29
CA HIS A 124 0.02 12.69 17.72
C HIS A 124 1.49 12.58 18.13
N ASP A 125 2.18 11.50 17.78
CA ASP A 125 3.55 11.20 18.20
C ASP A 125 4.52 12.34 17.91
N MET A 126 4.45 12.89 16.71
CA MET A 126 5.27 14.00 16.29
C MET A 126 4.96 15.26 17.11
N LYS A 127 3.69 15.54 17.41
CA LYS A 127 3.29 16.67 18.26
C LYS A 127 3.77 16.50 19.70
N TRP A 128 3.76 15.27 20.23
CA TRP A 128 4.32 14.98 21.56
C TRP A 128 5.83 15.23 21.57
N CYS A 129 6.55 14.84 20.52
CA CYS A 129 7.98 15.10 20.38
C CYS A 129 8.27 16.61 20.30
N ILE A 130 7.52 17.37 19.49
CA ILE A 130 7.64 18.83 19.40
C ILE A 130 7.42 19.48 20.76
N ASN A 131 6.40 19.05 21.51
CA ASN A 131 6.10 19.59 22.83
C ASN A 131 7.17 19.24 23.88
N ALA A 132 7.72 18.02 23.83
CA ALA A 132 8.71 17.55 24.79
C ALA A 132 10.11 18.17 24.56
N VAL A 133 10.48 18.41 23.31
CA VAL A 133 11.81 18.93 22.92
C VAL A 133 11.81 20.45 22.73
N GLY A 134 10.69 21.01 22.28
CA GLY A 134 10.56 22.39 21.82
C GLY A 134 10.82 22.53 20.32
N GLU A 135 9.98 23.34 19.66
CA GLU A 135 9.99 23.59 18.21
C GLU A 135 11.37 24.02 17.67
N ALA A 136 12.02 25.00 18.29
CA ALA A 136 13.33 25.46 17.82
C ALA A 136 14.40 24.36 17.90
N LYS A 137 14.35 23.52 18.93
CA LYS A 137 15.35 22.46 19.14
C LYS A 137 15.10 21.29 18.21
N ILE A 138 13.85 20.88 17.99
CA ILE A 138 13.53 19.78 17.07
C ILE A 138 13.85 20.17 15.62
N ASP A 139 13.53 21.39 15.19
CA ASP A 139 13.87 21.90 13.86
C ASP A 139 15.39 22.00 13.65
N PHE A 140 16.12 22.42 14.69
CA PHE A 140 17.58 22.40 14.65
C PHE A 140 18.12 20.97 14.46
N CYS A 141 17.63 19.99 15.23
CA CYS A 141 18.06 18.60 15.09
C CYS A 141 17.78 18.05 13.68
N PHE A 142 16.61 18.32 13.12
CA PHE A 142 16.26 17.92 11.75
C PHE A 142 17.13 18.60 10.68
N SER A 143 17.48 19.88 10.86
CA SER A 143 18.28 20.62 9.88
C SER A 143 19.76 20.20 9.84
N VAL A 144 20.28 19.62 10.92
CA VAL A 144 21.66 19.09 10.99
C VAL A 144 21.78 17.61 10.65
N LEU A 145 20.66 16.91 10.38
CA LEU A 145 20.71 15.52 9.92
C LEU A 145 21.48 15.43 8.60
N GLN A 146 22.35 14.43 8.49
CA GLN A 146 23.08 14.17 7.26
C GLN A 146 22.08 13.87 6.12
N PRO A 147 22.17 14.60 4.99
CA PRO A 147 21.37 14.28 3.81
C PRO A 147 21.64 12.84 3.35
N THR A 148 20.57 12.05 3.22
CA THR A 148 20.64 10.65 2.78
C THR A 148 19.88 10.52 1.47
N ALA A 149 20.46 9.84 0.48
CA ALA A 149 19.80 9.61 -0.80
C ALA A 149 18.48 8.85 -0.59
N GLY A 150 17.41 9.30 -1.27
CA GLY A 150 16.08 8.69 -1.15
C GLY A 150 15.19 9.22 -0.02
N PHE A 151 15.74 10.06 0.88
CA PHE A 151 14.97 10.66 1.98
C PHE A 151 14.92 12.19 1.88
N CYS A 152 13.83 12.78 2.35
CA CYS A 152 13.70 14.23 2.48
C CYS A 152 14.72 14.77 3.50
N HIS A 153 15.39 15.85 3.11
CA HIS A 153 16.22 16.65 4.02
C HIS A 153 15.44 17.89 4.48
N PHE A 154 15.44 18.13 5.79
CA PHE A 154 14.59 19.14 6.44
C PHE A 154 15.40 20.36 6.90
N LYS A 155 16.00 21.09 5.96
CA LYS A 155 16.86 22.26 6.26
C LYS A 155 16.16 23.34 7.11
N GLY A 156 14.85 23.50 6.92
CA GLY A 156 14.02 24.45 7.67
C GLY A 156 13.33 23.84 8.90
N GLY A 157 13.64 22.59 9.24
CA GLY A 157 12.90 21.84 10.25
C GLY A 157 11.57 21.28 9.74
N VAL A 158 10.76 20.79 10.67
CA VAL A 158 9.51 20.04 10.42
C VAL A 158 8.31 20.59 11.18
N ALA A 159 8.53 21.35 12.25
CA ALA A 159 7.47 21.72 13.18
C ALA A 159 6.38 22.62 12.55
N LYS A 160 6.75 23.45 11.58
CA LYS A 160 5.83 24.38 10.89
C LYS A 160 5.21 23.82 9.61
N LEU A 161 5.54 22.59 9.23
CA LEU A 161 5.02 22.01 7.99
C LEU A 161 3.50 21.82 8.08
N LYS A 162 2.80 22.30 7.05
CA LYS A 162 1.34 22.17 6.90
C LYS A 162 1.06 21.28 5.70
N GLN A 163 0.07 20.39 5.82
CA GLN A 163 -0.36 19.50 4.72
C GLN A 163 0.79 18.71 4.10
N VAL A 164 1.50 17.97 4.94
CA VAL A 164 2.61 17.11 4.52
C VAL A 164 2.10 15.87 3.78
N THR A 165 2.93 15.34 2.88
CA THR A 165 2.62 14.13 2.13
C THR A 165 2.94 12.88 2.96
N GLY A 166 2.37 11.73 2.58
CA GLY A 166 2.69 10.45 3.24
C GLY A 166 4.19 10.10 3.18
N ARG A 167 4.93 10.56 2.15
CA ARG A 167 6.39 10.42 2.08
C ARG A 167 7.08 11.17 3.22
N VAL A 168 6.68 12.42 3.47
CA VAL A 168 7.23 13.20 4.58
C VAL A 168 6.94 12.55 5.93
N HIS A 169 5.75 11.97 6.12
CA HIS A 169 5.45 11.23 7.35
C HIS A 169 6.45 10.08 7.57
N ARG A 170 6.65 9.23 6.56
CA ARG A 170 7.56 8.08 6.64
C ARG A 170 9.00 8.50 6.90
N ASP A 171 9.47 9.54 6.22
CA ASP A 171 10.85 10.03 6.42
C ASP A 171 11.05 10.58 7.84
N VAL A 172 10.08 11.33 8.37
CA VAL A 172 10.13 11.84 9.75
C VAL A 172 10.06 10.70 10.77
N GLN A 173 9.22 9.68 10.54
CA GLN A 173 9.16 8.47 11.36
C GLN A 173 10.51 7.77 11.48
N CYS A 174 11.26 7.65 10.38
CA CYS A 174 12.58 7.02 10.39
C CYS A 174 13.60 7.77 11.25
N TYR A 175 13.48 9.10 11.34
CA TYR A 175 14.45 9.93 12.06
C TYR A 175 14.07 10.23 13.51
N ILE A 176 12.79 10.08 13.88
CA ILE A 176 12.26 10.67 15.11
C ILE A 176 13.01 10.26 16.37
N ILE A 177 13.36 8.97 16.51
CA ILE A 177 14.07 8.44 17.69
C ILE A 177 15.45 9.08 17.83
N SER A 178 16.19 9.17 16.73
CA SER A 178 17.50 9.82 16.68
C SER A 178 17.42 11.31 16.97
N VAL A 179 16.37 11.98 16.47
CA VAL A 179 16.15 13.42 16.67
C VAL A 179 15.86 13.78 18.12
N ILE A 180 15.05 12.96 18.81
CA ILE A 180 14.68 13.22 20.21
C ILE A 180 15.73 12.69 21.20
N ALA A 181 16.67 11.85 20.75
CA ALA A 181 17.72 11.28 21.58
C ALA A 181 18.57 12.39 22.25
N GLY A 182 18.66 12.35 23.57
CA GLY A 182 19.40 13.34 24.36
C GLY A 182 18.74 14.73 24.46
N ALA A 183 17.60 14.95 23.79
CA ALA A 183 16.85 16.20 23.84
C ALA A 183 15.54 16.08 24.63
N ALA A 184 14.83 14.95 24.50
CA ALA A 184 13.60 14.66 25.24
C ALA A 184 13.87 13.95 26.57
N PRO A 185 12.93 14.01 27.54
CA PRO A 185 13.01 13.21 28.77
C PRO A 185 13.10 11.70 28.47
N PRO A 186 13.89 10.90 29.22
CA PRO A 186 14.07 9.47 28.96
C PRO A 186 12.77 8.65 28.87
N LYS A 187 11.75 9.02 29.66
CA LYS A 187 10.43 8.38 29.62
C LYS A 187 9.70 8.60 28.29
N ILE A 188 9.80 9.81 27.72
CA ILE A 188 9.21 10.13 26.41
C ILE A 188 9.94 9.35 25.32
N ILE A 189 11.28 9.35 25.34
CA ILE A 189 12.08 8.59 24.36
C ILE A 189 11.69 7.11 24.39
N THR A 190 11.54 6.54 25.59
CA THR A 190 11.14 5.13 25.76
C THR A 190 9.73 4.90 25.21
N ALA A 191 8.76 5.76 25.52
CA ALA A 191 7.40 5.64 25.02
C ALA A 191 7.34 5.70 23.49
N ILE A 192 7.96 6.71 22.87
CA ILE A 192 7.97 6.86 21.40
C ILE A 192 8.74 5.71 20.75
N ARG A 193 9.87 5.27 21.31
CA ARG A 193 10.63 4.12 20.76
C ARG A 193 9.80 2.85 20.74
N VAL A 194 9.15 2.52 21.86
CA VAL A 194 8.31 1.33 21.95
C VAL A 194 7.11 1.42 21.01
N LEU A 195 6.53 2.61 20.86
CA LEU A 195 5.44 2.86 19.92
C LEU A 195 5.88 2.69 18.45
N MET A 196 7.06 3.20 18.09
CA MET A 196 7.65 2.97 16.77
C MET A 196 7.95 1.48 16.54
N ASP A 197 8.53 0.79 17.53
CA ASP A 197 8.78 -0.65 17.45
C ASP A 197 7.47 -1.43 17.20
N PHE A 198 6.37 -1.03 17.86
CA PHE A 198 5.04 -1.58 17.61
C PHE A 198 4.57 -1.28 16.18
N GLN A 199 4.57 -0.02 15.75
CA GLN A 199 4.10 0.42 14.43
C GLN A 199 4.87 -0.27 13.29
N TYR A 200 6.18 -0.47 13.42
CA TYR A 200 6.96 -1.18 12.40
C TYR A 200 6.64 -2.67 12.36
N ARG A 201 6.48 -3.33 13.52
CA ARG A 201 6.23 -4.77 13.60
C ARG A 201 4.88 -5.18 13.08
N VAL A 202 3.83 -4.41 13.37
CA VAL A 202 2.47 -4.74 12.89
C VAL A 202 2.38 -4.71 11.36
N GLN A 203 3.29 -4.01 10.68
CA GLN A 203 3.37 -3.92 9.23
C GLN A 203 4.21 -5.03 8.57
N ALA A 204 4.70 -6.00 9.34
CA ALA A 204 5.44 -7.13 8.76
C ALA A 204 4.56 -7.91 7.76
N TYR A 205 5.19 -8.40 6.68
CA TYR A 205 4.52 -9.19 5.65
C TYR A 205 4.13 -10.60 6.12
N CYS A 206 4.79 -11.07 7.18
CA CYS A 206 4.46 -12.30 7.88
C CYS A 206 4.42 -11.97 9.37
N ILE A 207 3.43 -12.50 10.08
CA ILE A 207 3.28 -12.36 11.52
C ILE A 207 2.88 -13.74 12.04
N ASP A 208 3.76 -14.36 12.82
CA ASP A 208 3.46 -15.60 13.54
C ASP A 208 3.08 -15.35 15.01
N ASP A 209 2.87 -16.42 15.78
CA ASP A 209 2.49 -16.31 17.19
C ASP A 209 3.58 -15.64 18.06
N ASP A 210 4.87 -15.81 17.71
CA ASP A 210 5.97 -15.17 18.42
C ASP A 210 5.98 -13.66 18.13
N ASP A 211 5.77 -13.28 16.87
CA ASP A 211 5.60 -11.87 16.47
C ASP A 211 4.41 -11.22 17.20
N LEU A 212 3.26 -11.92 17.30
CA LEU A 212 2.11 -11.43 18.06
C LEU A 212 2.46 -11.20 19.54
N CYS A 213 3.22 -12.10 20.16
CA CYS A 213 3.69 -11.93 21.54
C CYS A 213 4.59 -10.70 21.67
N ILE A 214 5.47 -10.44 20.70
CA ILE A 214 6.35 -9.27 20.69
C ILE A 214 5.54 -7.98 20.50
N ILE A 215 4.58 -7.97 19.58
CA ILE A 215 3.69 -6.84 19.31
C ILE A 215 2.88 -6.49 20.57
N SER A 216 2.24 -7.48 21.21
CA SER A 216 1.52 -7.28 22.48
C SER A 216 2.45 -6.74 23.56
N SER A 217 3.64 -7.32 23.71
CA SER A 217 4.64 -6.88 24.69
C SER A 217 5.12 -5.43 24.46
N ALA A 218 5.20 -5.00 23.20
CA ALA A 218 5.51 -3.61 22.87
C ALA A 218 4.38 -2.69 23.32
N LEU A 219 3.12 -3.04 23.05
CA LEU A 219 1.97 -2.23 23.48
C LEU A 219 1.87 -2.13 25.02
N ASP A 220 2.11 -3.23 25.75
CA ASP A 220 2.16 -3.23 27.22
C ASP A 220 3.26 -2.31 27.77
N LYS A 221 4.45 -2.37 27.16
CA LYS A 221 5.57 -1.48 27.51
C LYS A 221 5.23 -0.03 27.22
N PHE A 222 4.54 0.27 26.12
CA PHE A 222 4.08 1.62 25.82
C PHE A 222 3.13 2.11 26.92
N HIS A 223 2.15 1.31 27.32
CA HIS A 223 1.21 1.66 28.38
C HIS A 223 1.85 1.86 29.76
N THR A 224 2.98 1.22 30.03
CA THR A 224 3.75 1.47 31.26
C THR A 224 4.41 2.87 31.27
N HIS A 225 4.72 3.42 30.09
CA HIS A 225 5.42 4.69 29.93
C HIS A 225 4.54 5.84 29.45
N LYS A 226 3.29 5.57 29.04
CA LYS A 226 2.40 6.53 28.39
C LYS A 226 1.86 7.63 29.28
N GLN A 227 2.04 7.63 30.61
CA GLN A 227 1.39 8.64 31.48
C GLN A 227 1.73 10.10 31.11
N SER A 228 2.75 10.31 30.29
CA SER A 228 3.12 11.60 29.70
C SER A 228 2.47 11.93 28.35
N ILE A 229 1.61 11.06 27.80
CA ILE A 229 1.13 11.03 26.41
C ILE A 229 -0.35 10.56 26.36
N LEU A 230 -1.13 11.01 25.37
CA LEU A 230 -2.52 10.56 25.14
C LEU A 230 -2.54 9.28 24.27
N ASP A 231 -3.60 8.50 24.32
CA ASP A 231 -3.58 7.11 23.82
C ASP A 231 -4.81 6.77 22.95
N HIS A 232 -4.65 5.71 22.15
CA HIS A 232 -5.53 5.32 21.06
C HIS A 232 -5.90 3.83 21.18
N GLU A 233 -7.20 3.60 21.29
CA GLU A 233 -7.79 2.27 21.52
C GLU A 233 -7.53 1.28 20.39
N LEU A 234 -7.31 1.77 19.17
CA LEU A 234 -7.26 0.93 18.00
C LEU A 234 -6.06 -0.04 18.01
N MET A 235 -4.96 0.36 18.66
CA MET A 235 -3.77 -0.49 18.81
C MET A 235 -4.07 -1.78 19.58
N GLN A 236 -4.99 -1.72 20.56
CA GLN A 236 -5.44 -2.88 21.33
C GLN A 236 -6.20 -3.90 20.47
N SER A 237 -6.76 -3.47 19.34
CA SER A 237 -7.50 -4.34 18.44
C SER A 237 -6.62 -4.97 17.35
N ILE A 238 -5.36 -4.54 17.17
CA ILE A 238 -4.50 -5.04 16.08
C ILE A 238 -4.20 -6.54 16.24
N VAL A 239 -3.70 -6.99 17.40
CA VAL A 239 -3.34 -8.40 17.62
C VAL A 239 -4.56 -9.33 17.48
N PRO A 240 -5.73 -9.02 18.09
CA PRO A 240 -6.97 -9.75 17.82
C PRO A 240 -7.34 -9.76 16.34
N SER A 241 -7.25 -8.62 15.64
CA SER A 241 -7.60 -8.54 14.22
C SER A 241 -6.68 -9.37 13.34
N VAL A 242 -5.36 -9.41 13.60
CA VAL A 242 -4.43 -10.23 12.79
C VAL A 242 -4.84 -11.70 12.77
N LYS A 243 -5.37 -12.22 13.88
CA LYS A 243 -5.87 -13.60 13.96
C LYS A 243 -7.13 -13.85 13.11
N HIS A 244 -7.92 -12.81 12.83
CA HIS A 244 -9.19 -12.94 12.10
C HIS A 244 -9.05 -12.59 10.62
N VAL A 245 -8.27 -11.56 10.30
CA VAL A 245 -8.18 -10.99 8.96
C VAL A 245 -6.75 -11.04 8.40
N GLY A 246 -5.78 -11.61 9.11
CA GLY A 246 -4.38 -11.69 8.67
C GLY A 246 -3.60 -10.38 8.88
N VAL A 247 -2.38 -10.34 8.33
CA VAL A 247 -1.41 -9.24 8.51
C VAL A 247 -1.99 -7.87 8.16
N THR A 248 -1.58 -6.80 8.85
CA THR A 248 -2.23 -5.49 8.65
C THR A 248 -1.84 -4.83 7.33
N ILE A 249 -0.65 -5.12 6.80
CA ILE A 249 -0.12 -4.46 5.60
C ILE A 249 -0.99 -4.70 4.35
N GLN A 250 -1.64 -5.86 4.24
CA GLN A 250 -2.55 -6.17 3.13
C GLN A 250 -3.80 -5.28 3.12
N TRP A 251 -4.13 -4.68 4.26
CA TRP A 251 -5.30 -3.84 4.44
C TRP A 251 -5.00 -2.35 4.29
N THR A 252 -3.83 -1.99 3.76
CA THR A 252 -3.48 -0.58 3.56
C THR A 252 -4.36 0.11 2.51
N ALA A 253 -4.81 1.32 2.84
CA ALA A 253 -5.50 2.21 1.92
C ALA A 253 -4.54 2.91 0.94
N ASN A 254 -3.23 2.63 0.97
CA ASN A 254 -2.27 3.29 0.09
C ASN A 254 -2.58 3.07 -1.40
N VAL A 255 -3.04 1.87 -1.77
CA VAL A 255 -3.43 1.54 -3.15
C VAL A 255 -4.67 2.33 -3.56
N THR A 256 -5.69 2.37 -2.70
CA THR A 256 -6.95 3.07 -2.99
C THR A 256 -6.77 4.58 -2.98
N GLU A 257 -5.92 5.14 -2.11
CA GLU A 257 -5.57 6.56 -2.13
C GLU A 257 -4.78 6.93 -3.39
N HIS A 258 -3.85 6.09 -3.84
CA HIS A 258 -3.12 6.32 -5.09
C HIS A 258 -4.07 6.27 -6.30
N ALA A 259 -4.96 5.27 -6.36
CA ALA A 259 -5.99 5.21 -7.38
C ALA A 259 -6.91 6.44 -7.33
N HIS A 260 -7.29 6.92 -6.14
CA HIS A 260 -8.09 8.14 -6.02
C HIS A 260 -7.37 9.39 -6.58
N VAL A 261 -6.04 9.41 -6.64
CA VAL A 261 -5.32 10.48 -7.35
C VAL A 261 -5.56 10.40 -8.85
N SER A 262 -5.29 9.25 -9.48
CA SER A 262 -5.41 9.07 -10.93
C SER A 262 -6.85 9.06 -11.43
N GLU A 263 -7.75 8.43 -10.68
CA GLU A 263 -9.13 8.18 -11.10
C GLU A 263 -10.09 9.30 -10.72
N ILE A 264 -9.79 10.09 -9.68
CA ILE A 264 -10.71 11.12 -9.17
C ILE A 264 -10.07 12.51 -9.21
N LYS A 265 -8.94 12.72 -8.52
CA LYS A 265 -8.37 14.07 -8.36
C LYS A 265 -7.85 14.66 -9.67
N THR A 266 -7.10 13.88 -10.46
CA THR A 266 -6.57 14.35 -11.74
C THR A 266 -7.72 14.68 -12.72
N PRO A 267 -8.71 13.79 -12.95
CA PRO A 267 -9.86 14.12 -13.79
C PRO A 267 -10.66 15.33 -13.28
N ALA A 268 -10.89 15.43 -11.96
CA ALA A 268 -11.57 16.57 -11.36
C ALA A 268 -10.81 17.88 -11.58
N SER A 269 -9.49 17.87 -11.49
CA SER A 269 -8.66 19.06 -11.72
C SER A 269 -8.63 19.53 -13.18
N ALA A 270 -8.87 18.60 -14.12
CA ALA A 270 -9.01 18.90 -15.55
C ALA A 270 -10.44 19.31 -15.94
N SER A 271 -11.35 19.33 -14.98
CA SER A 271 -12.77 19.65 -15.14
C SER A 271 -13.04 21.13 -14.85
N ASN A 272 -14.24 21.61 -15.19
CA ASN A 272 -14.66 22.99 -14.89
C ASN A 272 -15.18 23.18 -13.44
N ASN A 273 -14.88 22.24 -12.53
CA ASN A 273 -15.28 22.23 -11.12
C ASN A 273 -16.80 22.23 -10.87
N ASN A 274 -17.60 21.81 -11.86
CA ASN A 274 -19.05 21.68 -11.75
C ASN A 274 -19.48 20.26 -12.12
N ASN A 275 -20.49 19.68 -11.47
CA ASN A 275 -20.96 18.31 -11.73
C ASN A 275 -19.80 17.32 -11.94
N TYR A 276 -18.99 17.10 -10.90
CA TYR A 276 -17.76 16.32 -11.00
C TYR A 276 -17.99 14.91 -11.55
N ASP A 277 -18.97 14.17 -11.04
CA ASP A 277 -19.09 12.73 -11.35
C ASP A 277 -19.23 12.47 -12.86
N PRO A 278 -20.16 13.10 -13.62
CA PRO A 278 -20.22 12.92 -15.06
C PRO A 278 -18.94 13.32 -15.80
N GLN A 279 -18.25 14.37 -15.34
CA GLN A 279 -17.04 14.86 -15.99
C GLN A 279 -15.84 13.95 -15.74
N ILE A 280 -15.71 13.42 -14.52
CA ILE A 280 -14.71 12.41 -14.18
C ILE A 280 -14.95 11.16 -15.03
N CYS A 281 -16.18 10.64 -15.08
CA CYS A 281 -16.52 9.48 -15.91
C CYS A 281 -16.18 9.71 -17.39
N GLN A 282 -16.53 10.89 -17.93
CA GLN A 282 -16.22 11.22 -19.33
C GLN A 282 -14.71 11.36 -19.59
N TYR A 283 -13.96 11.94 -18.65
CA TYR A 283 -12.51 12.03 -18.74
C TYR A 283 -11.89 10.63 -18.80
N LEU A 284 -12.28 9.74 -17.87
CA LEU A 284 -11.78 8.37 -17.81
C LEU A 284 -12.10 7.57 -19.08
N ASP A 285 -13.34 7.66 -19.59
CA ASP A 285 -13.75 7.02 -20.85
C ASP A 285 -12.91 7.50 -22.04
N ARG A 286 -12.60 8.80 -22.11
CA ARG A 286 -11.72 9.35 -23.17
C ARG A 286 -10.30 8.86 -23.00
N THR A 287 -9.76 8.88 -21.79
CA THR A 287 -8.40 8.39 -21.50
C THR A 287 -8.25 6.91 -21.85
N GLU A 288 -9.23 6.07 -21.51
CA GLU A 288 -9.23 4.65 -21.87
C GLU A 288 -9.27 4.44 -23.39
N LYS A 289 -10.11 5.20 -24.10
CA LYS A 289 -10.18 5.16 -25.57
C LYS A 289 -8.85 5.58 -26.22
N CYS A 290 -8.22 6.65 -25.75
CA CYS A 290 -6.91 7.08 -26.23
C CYS A 290 -5.85 6.01 -26.00
N ARG A 291 -5.76 5.45 -24.78
CA ARG A 291 -4.82 4.36 -24.46
C ARG A 291 -5.05 3.12 -25.32
N THR A 292 -6.30 2.74 -25.54
CA THR A 292 -6.65 1.59 -26.40
C THR A 292 -6.25 1.84 -27.85
N PHE A 293 -6.46 3.06 -28.35
CA PHE A 293 -6.03 3.46 -29.70
C PHE A 293 -4.51 3.43 -29.84
N GLU A 294 -3.77 4.02 -28.90
CA GLU A 294 -2.28 4.00 -28.87
C GLU A 294 -1.73 2.57 -28.79
N LEU A 295 -2.35 1.70 -27.98
CA LEU A 295 -1.99 0.29 -27.92
C LEU A 295 -2.25 -0.42 -29.26
N ALA A 296 -3.38 -0.14 -29.91
CA ALA A 296 -3.70 -0.72 -31.21
C ALA A 296 -2.74 -0.26 -32.31
N THR A 297 -2.39 1.03 -32.36
CA THR A 297 -1.46 1.59 -33.35
C THR A 297 -0.03 1.08 -33.13
N SER A 298 0.45 1.02 -31.89
CA SER A 298 1.77 0.46 -31.58
C SER A 298 1.88 -1.03 -31.93
N LEU A 299 0.85 -1.82 -31.67
CA LEU A 299 0.78 -3.22 -32.11
C LEU A 299 0.74 -3.35 -33.64
N TYR A 300 0.12 -2.42 -34.34
CA TYR A 300 0.10 -2.41 -35.80
C TYR A 300 1.49 -2.06 -36.39
N GLU A 301 2.13 -1.01 -35.88
CA GLU A 301 3.47 -0.57 -36.29
C GLU A 301 4.54 -1.63 -36.03
N SER A 302 4.48 -2.32 -34.89
CA SER A 302 5.40 -3.44 -34.61
C SER A 302 5.27 -4.59 -35.61
N LYS A 303 4.06 -4.88 -36.09
CA LYS A 303 3.81 -5.89 -37.13
C LYS A 303 4.33 -5.45 -38.49
N THR A 304 4.14 -4.19 -38.90
CA THR A 304 4.63 -3.70 -40.20
C THR A 304 6.15 -3.62 -40.26
N HIS A 305 6.82 -3.20 -39.17
CA HIS A 305 8.28 -3.20 -39.09
C HIS A 305 8.91 -4.59 -39.09
N SER A 306 8.18 -5.62 -38.63
CA SER A 306 8.65 -7.00 -38.70
C SER A 306 8.61 -7.64 -40.10
N HIS A 307 7.86 -7.05 -41.04
CA HIS A 307 7.79 -7.51 -42.44
C HIS A 307 8.72 -6.73 -43.39
N GLY A 308 9.25 -5.57 -42.98
CA GLY A 308 10.07 -4.71 -43.84
C GLY A 308 11.59 -4.97 -43.84
N ARG A 309 12.11 -5.93 -43.05
CA ARG A 309 13.58 -6.13 -42.89
C ARG A 309 14.16 -7.32 -43.67
N ALA A 310 13.42 -7.90 -44.61
CA ALA A 310 13.89 -9.04 -45.40
C ALA A 310 14.57 -8.67 -46.74
N GLU A 311 14.41 -7.44 -47.25
CA GLU A 311 14.97 -7.06 -48.54
C GLU A 311 15.55 -5.65 -48.49
N GLU A 312 16.85 -5.54 -48.24
CA GLU A 312 17.79 -4.85 -49.13
C GLU A 312 19.20 -4.89 -48.52
N LYS A 313 20.13 -5.43 -49.31
CA LYS A 313 21.54 -5.61 -48.99
C LYS A 313 22.33 -5.12 -50.20
N SER A 314 23.00 -3.98 -50.08
CA SER A 314 24.12 -3.53 -50.92
C SER A 314 24.74 -2.30 -50.26
N LEU A 315 25.92 -2.43 -49.63
CA LEU A 315 27.24 -2.02 -50.15
C LEU A 315 27.23 -0.51 -50.51
N GLU A 316 27.94 0.36 -49.79
CA GLU A 316 29.38 0.66 -49.99
C GLU A 316 30.04 1.33 -48.75
N VAL A 317 31.38 1.46 -48.83
CA VAL A 317 32.39 1.72 -47.78
C VAL A 317 32.97 3.14 -47.92
N GLU A 318 33.63 3.61 -46.84
CA GLU A 318 34.56 4.76 -46.68
C GLU A 318 33.92 6.12 -46.37
N ASP A 319 34.50 7.04 -45.60
CA ASP A 319 35.54 7.14 -44.54
C ASP A 319 35.54 8.64 -44.16
N GLY A 320 35.92 9.00 -42.92
CA GLY A 320 36.52 10.32 -42.65
C GLY A 320 35.76 11.35 -41.81
N SER A 321 36.27 11.52 -40.58
CA SER A 321 36.70 12.81 -39.98
C SER A 321 35.69 13.77 -39.32
N SER A 322 35.77 13.81 -37.98
CA SER A 322 35.94 14.97 -37.06
C SER A 322 35.26 16.34 -37.33
N ASP A 323 34.52 16.85 -36.34
CA ASP A 323 34.94 17.90 -35.38
C ASP A 323 33.79 18.84 -34.93
N ASP A 324 33.99 19.38 -33.72
CA ASP A 324 33.23 20.21 -32.79
C ASP A 324 32.20 21.26 -33.25
N GLY A 325 31.27 21.59 -32.34
CA GLY A 325 30.65 22.92 -32.26
C GLY A 325 29.37 23.03 -31.42
N ASP A 326 29.51 23.54 -30.18
CA ASP A 326 28.45 24.00 -29.27
C ASP A 326 27.41 24.96 -29.91
N SER A 327 26.13 24.85 -29.52
CA SER A 327 25.32 26.03 -29.12
C SER A 327 24.06 25.65 -28.33
N GLU A 328 23.70 26.53 -27.40
CA GLU A 328 22.72 26.41 -26.33
C GLU A 328 21.23 26.34 -26.77
N ILE A 329 20.48 25.52 -26.01
CA ILE A 329 19.10 25.68 -25.48
C ILE A 329 18.11 26.54 -26.29
N SER A 330 17.08 25.88 -26.85
CA SER A 330 15.72 26.43 -26.85
C SER A 330 14.68 25.32 -26.72
N ASP A 331 13.69 25.57 -25.86
CA ASP A 331 12.61 24.67 -25.47
C ASP A 331 11.76 24.17 -26.65
N ARG A 332 11.71 22.85 -26.82
CA ARG A 332 10.55 22.01 -27.25
C ARG A 332 11.07 20.76 -27.94
N GLU A 333 11.08 19.63 -27.23
CA GLU A 333 11.03 18.30 -27.86
C GLU A 333 10.46 17.28 -26.88
N GLU A 334 9.15 17.41 -26.66
CA GLU A 334 8.31 16.35 -26.14
C GLU A 334 7.97 15.41 -27.30
N ALA A 335 8.92 14.55 -27.69
CA ALA A 335 8.68 13.37 -28.52
C ALA A 335 9.98 12.55 -28.58
N ASN A 336 9.97 11.39 -27.90
CA ASN A 336 10.73 10.17 -28.22
C ASN A 336 11.18 9.45 -26.93
N LEU A 337 10.24 8.79 -26.27
CA LEU A 337 10.57 7.61 -25.48
C LEU A 337 9.47 6.55 -25.65
N VAL A 338 9.13 6.25 -26.92
CA VAL A 338 8.33 5.06 -27.25
C VAL A 338 9.26 3.85 -27.17
N SER A 339 9.03 3.08 -26.12
CA SER A 339 9.30 1.67 -25.93
C SER A 339 9.79 0.91 -27.18
N LYS A 340 11.02 0.42 -27.10
CA LYS A 340 11.47 -0.81 -27.77
C LYS A 340 10.70 -1.99 -27.17
N THR A 341 9.59 -2.39 -27.77
CA THR A 341 8.97 -3.71 -27.53
C THR A 341 9.40 -4.65 -28.66
N PRO A 342 10.23 -5.68 -28.40
CA PRO A 342 10.64 -6.60 -29.44
C PRO A 342 9.63 -7.75 -29.61
N GLY A 343 9.11 -7.88 -30.83
CA GLY A 343 8.63 -9.13 -31.42
C GLY A 343 8.78 -9.01 -32.95
N PRO A 344 9.17 -10.08 -33.70
CA PRO A 344 8.57 -11.42 -33.59
C PRO A 344 9.53 -12.64 -33.74
N MET A 345 8.98 -13.83 -33.44
CA MET A 345 9.43 -15.20 -33.77
C MET A 345 10.94 -15.49 -33.70
N GLN A 346 11.44 -15.82 -32.50
CA GLN A 346 12.63 -16.66 -32.37
C GLN A 346 12.23 -18.14 -32.49
N PRO A 347 12.97 -18.98 -33.22
CA PRO A 347 12.77 -20.43 -33.19
C PRO A 347 12.94 -20.92 -31.75
N VAL A 348 11.98 -21.71 -31.26
CA VAL A 348 12.02 -22.25 -29.89
C VAL A 348 13.25 -23.13 -29.76
N THR A 349 14.25 -22.64 -29.04
CA THR A 349 15.51 -23.35 -28.84
C THR A 349 15.30 -24.44 -27.79
N ASN A 350 15.47 -25.71 -28.19
CA ASN A 350 15.26 -26.84 -27.30
C ASN A 350 16.52 -27.11 -26.45
N TYR A 351 16.60 -26.43 -25.29
CA TYR A 351 17.74 -26.54 -24.38
C TYR A 351 17.90 -27.93 -23.74
N PHE A 352 16.84 -28.74 -23.68
CA PHE A 352 16.94 -30.13 -23.26
C PHE A 352 17.72 -30.97 -24.27
N ALA A 353 17.43 -30.82 -25.56
CA ALA A 353 18.16 -31.52 -26.62
C ALA A 353 19.63 -31.09 -26.69
N ILE A 354 19.92 -29.79 -26.53
CA ILE A 354 21.29 -29.24 -26.51
C ILE A 354 22.08 -29.77 -25.31
N SER A 355 21.49 -29.75 -24.12
CA SER A 355 22.15 -30.24 -22.90
C SER A 355 22.38 -31.76 -22.91
N VAL A 356 21.54 -32.52 -23.60
CA VAL A 356 21.75 -33.96 -23.83
C VAL A 356 22.89 -34.17 -24.83
N HIS A 357 22.91 -33.41 -25.93
CA HIS A 357 23.96 -33.51 -26.95
C HIS A 357 25.36 -33.20 -26.38
N LEU A 358 25.49 -32.17 -25.55
CA LEU A 358 26.74 -31.78 -24.89
C LEU A 358 27.23 -32.78 -23.83
N ARG A 359 26.37 -33.63 -23.28
CA ARG A 359 26.80 -34.74 -22.40
C ARG A 359 27.32 -35.96 -23.16
N THR A 360 26.98 -36.06 -24.43
CA THR A 360 27.30 -37.22 -25.28
C THR A 360 28.51 -36.98 -26.20
N GLN A 361 29.05 -35.76 -26.23
CA GLN A 361 30.24 -35.40 -27.01
C GLN A 361 31.55 -35.58 -26.21
N ASP A 362 32.65 -35.73 -26.94
CA ASP A 362 33.99 -35.97 -26.39
C ASP A 362 34.49 -34.72 -25.61
N PRO A 363 35.00 -34.83 -24.36
CA PRO A 363 35.29 -33.68 -23.50
C PRO A 363 36.25 -32.65 -24.09
N ASP A 364 37.18 -33.08 -24.95
CA ASP A 364 38.19 -32.21 -25.57
C ASP A 364 37.63 -31.38 -26.74
N SER A 365 36.42 -31.70 -27.21
CA SER A 365 35.73 -30.98 -28.29
C SER A 365 34.77 -29.90 -27.79
N ILE A 366 34.56 -29.83 -26.47
CA ILE A 366 33.55 -28.95 -25.86
C ILE A 366 34.24 -27.87 -25.02
N PRO A 367 33.96 -26.58 -25.26
CA PRO A 367 34.51 -25.50 -24.46
C PRO A 367 34.02 -25.57 -23.01
N PHE A 368 34.95 -25.64 -22.06
CA PHE A 368 34.67 -25.63 -20.63
C PHE A 368 34.81 -24.20 -20.06
N PRO A 369 33.93 -23.76 -19.13
CA PRO A 369 32.84 -24.51 -18.50
C PRO A 369 31.61 -24.72 -19.39
N LEU A 370 30.91 -25.84 -19.17
CA LEU A 370 29.64 -26.16 -19.85
C LEU A 370 28.60 -25.09 -19.58
N ARG A 371 28.01 -24.57 -20.65
CA ARG A 371 27.06 -23.46 -20.58
C ARG A 371 25.60 -23.89 -20.67
N SER A 372 25.31 -25.11 -21.11
CA SER A 372 23.95 -25.68 -21.06
C SER A 372 23.95 -26.98 -20.26
N PHE A 373 23.07 -27.08 -19.25
CA PHE A 373 22.94 -28.27 -18.40
C PHE A 373 21.50 -28.42 -17.89
N ILE A 374 21.16 -29.59 -17.30
CA ILE A 374 19.81 -29.87 -16.78
C ILE A 374 19.93 -30.25 -15.31
N THR A 375 19.06 -29.67 -14.48
CA THR A 375 18.89 -29.98 -13.04
C THR A 375 17.41 -30.23 -12.75
N ASP A 376 17.06 -31.35 -12.11
CA ASP A 376 15.71 -31.69 -11.64
C ASP A 376 14.57 -31.38 -12.64
N GLY A 377 14.77 -31.75 -13.90
CA GLY A 377 13.78 -31.56 -14.97
C GLY A 377 13.75 -30.17 -15.62
N THR A 378 14.70 -29.29 -15.28
CA THR A 378 14.83 -27.94 -15.82
C THR A 378 16.14 -27.79 -16.60
N ALA A 379 16.07 -27.36 -17.87
CA ALA A 379 17.25 -27.06 -18.68
C ALA A 379 17.67 -25.59 -18.51
N ILE A 380 18.95 -25.37 -18.20
CA ILE A 380 19.56 -24.07 -17.91
C ILE A 380 20.63 -23.80 -18.98
N ASN A 381 20.64 -22.60 -19.59
CA ASN A 381 21.63 -22.18 -20.59
C ASN A 381 22.22 -20.80 -20.29
N LEU A 382 23.55 -20.67 -20.36
CA LEU A 382 24.33 -19.48 -20.01
C LEU A 382 24.95 -18.85 -21.28
N SER A 383 24.50 -17.67 -21.69
CA SER A 383 24.99 -16.98 -22.90
C SER A 383 26.38 -16.32 -22.71
N TYR A 384 27.17 -16.20 -23.80
CA TYR A 384 28.51 -15.57 -23.80
C TYR A 384 28.45 -14.05 -23.66
N ASP A 385 27.54 -13.41 -24.40
CA ASP A 385 27.21 -11.99 -24.28
C ASP A 385 25.73 -11.84 -23.91
N PRO A 386 25.38 -11.68 -22.62
CA PRO A 386 24.02 -11.33 -22.26
C PRO A 386 23.72 -9.92 -22.78
N PRO A 387 22.54 -9.66 -23.36
CA PRO A 387 22.15 -8.32 -23.83
C PRO A 387 22.01 -7.28 -22.69
N LEU A 388 22.31 -7.66 -21.44
CA LEU A 388 22.43 -6.79 -20.27
C LEU A 388 23.69 -7.17 -19.49
N GLN A 389 24.68 -6.29 -19.50
CA GLN A 389 25.96 -6.48 -18.79
C GLN A 389 26.00 -5.81 -17.40
N CYS A 390 25.07 -4.91 -17.11
CA CYS A 390 24.89 -4.27 -15.79
C CYS A 390 23.41 -3.91 -15.61
N ILE A 391 22.74 -4.53 -14.65
CA ILE A 391 21.33 -4.25 -14.32
C ILE A 391 21.16 -4.34 -12.80
N SER A 392 20.47 -3.37 -12.20
CA SER A 392 20.14 -3.42 -10.77
C SER A 392 19.16 -4.56 -10.50
N VAL A 393 19.03 -4.98 -9.23
CA VAL A 393 18.05 -6.00 -8.82
C VAL A 393 16.64 -5.61 -9.28
N ASP A 394 16.29 -4.34 -9.11
CA ASP A 394 15.05 -3.75 -9.62
C ASP A 394 14.93 -3.86 -11.15
N GLY A 395 16.01 -3.63 -11.90
CA GLY A 395 15.97 -3.79 -13.36
C GLY A 395 15.84 -5.25 -13.82
N ALA A 396 16.30 -6.22 -13.02
CA ALA A 396 16.17 -7.64 -13.31
C ALA A 396 14.74 -8.14 -13.02
N ALA A 397 14.16 -7.78 -11.87
CA ALA A 397 12.78 -8.09 -11.50
C ALA A 397 11.80 -7.55 -12.55
N GLU A 398 12.03 -6.31 -12.97
CA GLU A 398 11.20 -5.58 -13.91
C GLU A 398 11.30 -6.10 -15.35
N LYS A 399 12.44 -6.67 -15.76
CA LYS A 399 12.62 -7.20 -17.12
C LYS A 399 12.14 -8.63 -17.32
N PHE A 400 12.13 -9.45 -16.26
CA PHE A 400 11.77 -10.87 -16.34
C PHE A 400 10.42 -11.21 -15.70
N GLY A 401 9.69 -10.22 -15.15
CA GLY A 401 8.38 -10.45 -14.52
C GLY A 401 8.48 -11.29 -13.26
N LEU A 402 9.59 -11.13 -12.53
CA LEU A 402 9.92 -11.82 -11.29
C LEU A 402 9.74 -10.78 -10.18
N LEU A 403 8.52 -10.64 -9.67
CA LEU A 403 8.11 -9.44 -8.94
C LEU A 403 8.49 -9.45 -7.45
N ASP A 404 9.41 -10.35 -7.06
CA ASP A 404 9.82 -10.61 -5.68
C ASP A 404 11.34 -10.90 -5.55
N LEU A 405 12.16 -10.23 -6.37
CA LEU A 405 13.53 -9.84 -6.00
C LEU A 405 13.53 -8.40 -5.47
#